data_AF-A0A970TXU0-F1
#
_entry.id   AF-A0A970TXU0-F1
#
_cell.length_a   1.000
_cell.length_b   1.000
_cell.length_c   1.000
_cell.angle_alpha   90.00
_cell.angle_beta   90.00
_cell.angle_gamma   90.00
#
_symmetry.space_group_name_H-M   'P 1'
#
loop_
_entity.id
_entity.type
_entity.pdbx_description
1 polymer ?
#
loop_
_entity_poly.entity_id
_entity_poly.type
_entity_poly.pdbx_seq_one_letter_code
_entity_poly.pdbx_strand_id
1 'polypeptide(L)'
;MKQYVVVLLTLVLGCSGIVVAESDAASEGVLELGMLMQFANEAGLSDYDLMDIMSGYREYRSLMDSYLERRDEKVDALTAAINKEESNSVIAGLTRELMEVDLNIVRLQQASVNEAADLMDAASVAKLYLMVRDMDAAKEAFLKQLSGEPELTPCIEVIMPDQAQQAAAPAVEEEAPAEEEAPVEDVEAVIMDSATAFLQKIADKDIDGALNAVSEDFEHYEYGSKEELKSFLDEAKLSGFLDDVKVVTDDTEITLDDEEAVLYPVDIEGFFGSITLEVTCKKEGDNWMITSMDVFGI
;
A
#
# COMPACT_ATOMS: atom_id res chain seq x y z
N MET A 1 15.28 1.47 -13.19
CA MET A 1 15.36 1.56 -11.71
C MET A 1 16.10 2.83 -11.28
N LYS A 2 17.24 2.86 -10.57
CA LYS A 2 17.76 4.07 -9.85
C LYS A 2 17.56 5.44 -10.53
N GLN A 3 17.94 5.64 -11.80
CA GLN A 3 17.74 6.94 -12.48
C GLN A 3 16.27 7.29 -12.78
N TYR A 4 15.38 6.31 -12.93
CA TYR A 4 13.97 6.53 -13.27
C TYR A 4 13.15 6.93 -12.05
N VAL A 5 13.38 6.32 -10.88
CA VAL A 5 12.71 6.69 -9.61
C VAL A 5 13.05 8.14 -9.24
N VAL A 6 14.33 8.51 -9.34
CA VAL A 6 14.79 9.90 -9.12
C VAL A 6 14.14 10.88 -10.10
N VAL A 7 14.02 10.52 -11.39
CA VAL A 7 13.36 11.36 -12.41
C VAL A 7 11.85 11.49 -12.16
N LEU A 8 11.15 10.45 -11.70
CA LEU A 8 9.72 10.50 -11.42
C LEU A 8 9.41 11.42 -10.22
N LEU A 9 10.10 11.23 -9.09
CA LEU A 9 9.92 12.05 -7.89
C LEU A 9 10.33 13.52 -8.11
N THR A 10 11.41 13.78 -8.87
CA THR A 10 11.80 15.17 -9.22
C THR A 10 10.87 15.82 -10.25
N LEU A 11 10.07 15.07 -11.01
CA LEU A 11 9.07 15.63 -11.92
C LEU A 11 7.76 15.96 -11.19
N VAL A 12 7.30 15.08 -10.29
CA VAL A 12 6.15 15.35 -9.40
C VAL A 12 6.42 16.57 -8.51
N LEU A 13 7.57 16.61 -7.81
CA LEU A 13 7.97 17.76 -6.98
C LEU A 13 8.42 18.98 -7.79
N GLY A 14 8.80 18.81 -9.07
CA GLY A 14 9.33 19.87 -9.92
C GLY A 14 8.28 20.70 -10.66
N CYS A 15 7.06 20.17 -10.84
CA CYS A 15 5.97 20.88 -11.50
C CYS A 15 5.20 21.83 -10.55
N SER A 16 5.21 21.57 -9.24
CA SER A 16 4.67 22.45 -8.21
C SER A 16 5.69 23.54 -7.82
N GLY A 17 5.63 24.69 -8.48
CA GLY A 17 6.42 25.89 -8.15
C GLY A 17 6.00 26.58 -6.83
N ILE A 18 5.85 25.80 -5.76
CA ILE A 18 5.30 26.19 -4.46
C ILE A 18 6.45 26.24 -3.44
N VAL A 19 6.44 27.25 -2.57
CA VAL A 19 7.41 27.38 -1.47
C VAL A 19 7.14 26.27 -0.45
N VAL A 20 8.19 25.66 0.14
CA VAL A 20 8.08 24.66 1.20
C VAL A 20 7.44 25.28 2.45
N ALA A 21 6.11 25.29 2.48
CA ALA A 21 5.30 26.07 3.42
C ALA A 21 3.80 25.70 3.45
N GLU A 22 3.41 24.48 3.08
CA GLU A 22 2.12 23.88 3.49
C GLU A 22 2.20 22.35 3.35
N SER A 23 1.89 21.63 4.43
CA SER A 23 2.00 20.17 4.54
C SER A 23 0.68 19.51 4.16
N ASP A 24 0.57 19.06 2.91
CA ASP A 24 -0.54 18.21 2.49
C ASP A 24 -0.27 16.78 2.97
N ALA A 25 -1.13 16.22 3.84
CA ALA A 25 -0.90 14.94 4.51
C ALA A 25 -0.74 13.77 3.51
N ALA A 26 -1.42 13.85 2.36
CA ALA A 26 -1.26 12.90 1.26
C ALA A 26 0.18 12.90 0.70
N SER A 27 0.85 14.06 0.66
CA SER A 27 2.22 14.17 0.17
C SER A 27 3.25 13.56 1.12
N GLU A 28 3.00 13.59 2.43
CA GLU A 28 3.84 12.92 3.41
C GLU A 28 3.64 11.39 3.41
N GLY A 29 2.39 10.93 3.26
CA GLY A 29 2.08 9.51 3.08
C GLY A 29 2.81 8.89 1.89
N VAL A 30 2.78 9.55 0.73
CA VAL A 30 3.51 9.12 -0.48
C VAL A 30 5.03 9.13 -0.28
N LEU A 31 5.56 10.11 0.46
CA LEU A 31 7.00 10.20 0.74
C LEU A 31 7.49 9.04 1.63
N GLU A 32 6.77 8.73 2.70
CA GLU A 32 7.11 7.65 3.62
C GLU A 32 6.88 6.26 3.01
N LEU A 33 5.86 6.08 2.17
CA LEU A 33 5.70 4.88 1.34
C LEU A 33 6.93 4.67 0.42
N GLY A 34 7.43 5.74 -0.19
CA GLY A 34 8.67 5.73 -0.97
C GLY A 34 9.91 5.32 -0.16
N MET A 35 10.01 5.77 1.09
CA MET A 35 11.08 5.39 2.01
C MET A 35 11.01 3.91 2.40
N LEU A 36 9.81 3.39 2.66
CA LEU A 36 9.58 1.98 3.00
C LEU A 36 9.88 1.05 1.82
N MET A 37 9.49 1.41 0.59
CA MET A 37 9.86 0.67 -0.61
C MET A 37 11.39 0.63 -0.82
N GLN A 38 12.10 1.75 -0.62
CA GLN A 38 13.56 1.74 -0.66
C GLN A 38 14.15 0.84 0.45
N PHE A 39 13.62 0.94 1.67
CA PHE A 39 14.09 0.18 2.82
C PHE A 39 13.93 -1.34 2.63
N ALA A 40 12.78 -1.80 2.15
CA ALA A 40 12.52 -3.21 1.86
C ALA A 40 13.47 -3.78 0.79
N ASN A 41 13.63 -3.06 -0.33
CA ASN A 41 14.59 -3.40 -1.37
C ASN A 41 16.06 -3.35 -0.87
N GLU A 42 16.40 -2.47 0.08
CA GLU A 42 17.72 -2.45 0.73
C GLU A 42 17.93 -3.61 1.72
N ALA A 43 16.87 -4.12 2.34
CA ALA A 43 16.90 -5.26 3.25
C ALA A 43 16.84 -6.61 2.53
N GLY A 44 16.44 -6.63 1.25
CA GLY A 44 16.28 -7.86 0.46
C GLY A 44 15.03 -8.66 0.85
N LEU A 45 14.00 -7.97 1.32
CA LEU A 45 12.67 -8.55 1.55
C LEU A 45 12.05 -9.08 0.26
N SER A 46 11.14 -10.06 0.37
CA SER A 46 10.26 -10.43 -0.73
C SER A 46 9.08 -9.48 -0.84
N ASP A 47 8.42 -9.51 -1.98
CA ASP A 47 7.27 -8.66 -2.29
C ASP A 47 6.07 -8.98 -1.36
N TYR A 48 5.97 -10.22 -0.88
CA TYR A 48 5.02 -10.63 0.18
C TYR A 48 5.34 -10.00 1.53
N ASP A 49 6.61 -10.01 1.97
CA ASP A 49 7.01 -9.34 3.23
C ASP A 49 6.78 -7.83 3.15
N LEU A 50 6.93 -7.26 1.94
CA LEU A 50 6.65 -5.86 1.65
C LEU A 50 5.15 -5.54 1.78
N MET A 51 4.25 -6.38 1.25
CA MET A 51 2.80 -6.20 1.42
C MET A 51 2.38 -6.18 2.90
N ASP A 52 2.84 -7.17 3.69
CA ASP A 52 2.56 -7.23 5.13
C ASP A 52 3.06 -5.98 5.87
N ILE A 53 4.27 -5.53 5.56
CA ILE A 53 4.86 -4.31 6.14
C ILE A 53 4.11 -3.04 5.71
N MET A 54 3.63 -2.95 4.47
CA MET A 54 2.84 -1.80 4.00
C MET A 54 1.43 -1.79 4.59
N SER A 55 0.83 -2.96 4.85
CA SER A 55 -0.43 -3.09 5.56
C SER A 55 -0.28 -2.65 7.02
N GLY A 56 0.68 -3.25 7.75
CA GLY A 56 0.98 -2.87 9.14
C GLY A 56 1.45 -1.42 9.29
N TYR A 57 2.15 -0.86 8.30
CA TYR A 57 2.53 0.56 8.30
C TYR A 57 1.30 1.49 8.15
N ARG A 58 0.26 1.14 7.38
CA ARG A 58 -0.97 1.93 7.30
C ARG A 58 -1.65 2.05 8.67
N GLU A 59 -1.77 0.95 9.41
CA GLU A 59 -2.31 0.97 10.79
C GLU A 59 -1.39 1.74 11.74
N TYR A 60 -0.08 1.46 11.74
CA TYR A 60 0.92 2.18 12.53
C TYR A 60 0.83 3.70 12.29
N ARG A 61 0.71 4.13 11.04
CA ARG A 61 0.63 5.56 10.67
C ARG A 61 -0.63 6.18 11.23
N SER A 62 -1.80 5.57 11.02
CA SER A 62 -3.07 6.09 11.53
C SER A 62 -3.06 6.24 13.06
N LEU A 63 -2.48 5.27 13.78
CA LEU A 63 -2.32 5.34 15.23
C LEU A 63 -1.30 6.40 15.65
N MET A 64 -0.19 6.55 14.91
CA MET A 64 0.85 7.54 15.17
C MET A 64 0.32 8.96 14.98
N ASP A 65 -0.34 9.25 13.85
CA ASP A 65 -0.90 10.56 13.53
C ASP A 65 -1.90 11.00 14.61
N SER A 66 -2.74 10.09 15.10
CA SER A 66 -3.65 10.35 16.24
C SER A 66 -2.91 10.60 17.56
N TYR A 67 -1.78 9.93 17.83
CA TYR A 67 -0.95 10.25 19.00
C TYR A 67 -0.20 11.58 18.85
N LEU A 68 0.22 11.96 17.64
CA LEU A 68 0.89 13.24 17.36
C LEU A 68 -0.07 14.42 17.54
N GLU A 69 -1.27 14.35 16.95
CA GLU A 69 -2.35 15.33 17.16
C GLU A 69 -2.63 15.52 18.66
N ARG A 70 -2.85 14.41 19.38
CA ARG A 70 -3.11 14.42 20.83
C ARG A 70 -1.92 14.89 21.67
N ARG A 71 -0.68 14.70 21.21
CA ARG A 71 0.51 15.23 21.89
C ARG A 71 0.50 16.76 21.78
N ASP A 72 0.25 17.27 20.59
CA ASP A 72 0.33 18.69 20.29
C ASP A 72 -0.84 19.46 20.93
N GLU A 73 -2.05 18.88 20.97
CA GLU A 73 -3.15 19.35 21.84
C GLU A 73 -2.71 19.52 23.30
N LYS A 74 -1.96 18.56 23.85
CA LYS A 74 -1.54 18.56 25.26
C LYS A 74 -0.36 19.50 25.51
N VAL A 75 0.53 19.69 24.54
CA VAL A 75 1.57 20.73 24.56
C VAL A 75 0.93 22.12 24.59
N ASP A 76 -0.06 22.38 23.73
CA ASP A 76 -0.78 23.65 23.70
C ASP A 76 -1.61 23.88 24.96
N ALA A 77 -2.33 22.87 25.43
CA ALA A 77 -3.11 22.96 26.68
C ALA A 77 -2.20 23.23 27.90
N LEU A 78 -1.06 22.54 28.01
CA LEU A 78 -0.09 22.73 29.10
C LEU A 78 0.56 24.12 29.02
N THR A 79 0.96 24.55 27.82
CA THR A 79 1.55 25.87 27.56
C THR A 79 0.55 26.98 27.89
N ALA A 80 -0.71 26.83 27.49
CA ALA A 80 -1.78 27.75 27.82
C ALA A 80 -2.08 27.79 29.33
N ALA A 81 -2.02 26.64 30.03
CA ALA A 81 -2.21 26.58 31.48
C ALA A 81 -1.07 27.29 32.24
N ILE A 82 0.18 27.09 31.81
CA ILE A 82 1.35 27.79 32.36
C ILE A 82 1.22 29.31 32.13
N ASN A 83 0.91 29.73 30.90
CA ASN A 83 0.79 31.14 30.54
C ASN A 83 -0.41 31.88 31.19
N LYS A 84 -1.39 31.14 31.72
CA LYS A 84 -2.54 31.66 32.46
C LYS A 84 -2.35 31.65 33.98
N GLU A 85 -1.22 31.14 34.48
CA GLU A 85 -0.98 30.88 35.91
C GLU A 85 -2.06 29.96 36.53
N GLU A 86 -2.47 28.92 35.79
CA GLU A 86 -3.44 27.92 36.26
C GLU A 86 -2.95 27.16 37.49
N SER A 87 -3.89 26.56 38.22
CA SER A 87 -3.55 25.85 39.46
C SER A 87 -2.52 24.73 39.25
N ASN A 88 -1.61 24.55 40.22
CA ASN A 88 -0.59 23.47 40.19
C ASN A 88 -1.19 22.09 39.91
N SER A 89 -2.43 21.82 40.33
CA SER A 89 -3.18 20.59 40.06
C SER A 89 -3.59 20.41 38.60
N VAL A 90 -3.90 21.50 37.88
CA VAL A 90 -4.20 21.49 36.43
C VAL A 90 -2.92 21.30 35.63
N ILE A 91 -1.88 22.09 35.92
CA ILE A 91 -0.57 21.98 35.26
C ILE A 91 -0.01 20.56 35.44
N ALA A 92 0.05 20.05 36.69
CA ALA A 92 0.49 18.68 36.96
C ALA A 92 -0.51 17.59 36.53
N GLY A 93 -1.70 17.95 36.02
CA GLY A 93 -2.59 17.07 35.27
C GLY A 93 -2.10 16.92 33.84
N LEU A 94 -2.08 18.05 33.12
CA LEU A 94 -1.67 18.13 31.72
C LEU A 94 -0.24 17.61 31.48
N THR A 95 0.70 17.84 32.41
CA THR A 95 2.06 17.25 32.31
C THR A 95 2.04 15.72 32.38
N ARG A 96 1.13 15.10 33.15
CA ARG A 96 1.00 13.63 33.20
C ARG A 96 0.32 13.08 31.94
N GLU A 97 -0.70 13.77 31.45
CA GLU A 97 -1.39 13.41 30.21
C GLU A 97 -0.45 13.49 28.98
N LEU A 98 0.40 14.53 28.91
CA LEU A 98 1.42 14.65 27.87
C LEU A 98 2.44 13.50 27.93
N MET A 99 3.03 13.24 29.12
CA MET A 99 3.96 12.11 29.30
C MET A 99 3.33 10.74 29.02
N GLU A 100 2.01 10.60 29.17
CA GLU A 100 1.28 9.38 28.81
C GLU A 100 1.15 9.21 27.29
N VAL A 101 0.92 10.30 26.54
CA VAL A 101 0.94 10.29 25.07
C VAL A 101 2.37 10.03 24.56
N ASP A 102 3.38 10.72 25.08
CA ASP A 102 4.80 10.51 24.71
C ASP A 102 5.21 9.04 24.91
N LEU A 103 4.78 8.43 26.02
CA LEU A 103 5.07 7.02 26.31
C LEU A 103 4.32 6.06 25.37
N ASN A 104 3.14 6.42 24.88
CA ASN A 104 2.38 5.61 23.92
C ASN A 104 2.95 5.72 22.50
N ILE A 105 3.48 6.88 22.09
CA ILE A 105 4.28 7.03 20.86
C ILE A 105 5.47 6.07 20.88
N VAL A 106 6.27 6.08 21.95
CA VAL A 106 7.46 5.20 22.08
C VAL A 106 7.06 3.72 22.12
N ARG A 107 5.92 3.37 22.71
CA ARG A 107 5.39 1.99 22.69
C ARG A 107 4.96 1.55 21.28
N LEU A 108 4.31 2.42 20.52
CA LEU A 108 3.89 2.13 19.15
C LEU A 108 5.11 1.96 18.23
N GLN A 109 6.10 2.85 18.36
CA GLN A 109 7.41 2.71 17.69
C GLN A 109 8.14 1.41 18.07
N GLN A 110 7.99 0.94 19.32
CA GLN A 110 8.58 -0.32 19.76
C GLN A 110 7.81 -1.54 19.24
N ALA A 111 6.47 -1.48 19.16
CA ALA A 111 5.64 -2.59 18.69
C ALA A 111 5.93 -2.93 17.23
N SER A 112 5.79 -1.95 16.32
CA SER A 112 6.01 -2.15 14.88
C SER A 112 7.43 -2.59 14.53
N VAL A 113 8.44 -2.08 15.26
CA VAL A 113 9.84 -2.51 15.11
C VAL A 113 10.06 -3.95 15.62
N ASN A 114 9.34 -4.39 16.66
CA ASN A 114 9.41 -5.78 17.13
C ASN A 114 8.70 -6.74 16.17
N GLU A 115 7.55 -6.35 15.63
CA GLU A 115 6.77 -7.16 14.69
C GLU A 115 7.55 -7.40 13.38
N ALA A 116 8.17 -6.34 12.85
CA ALA A 116 9.09 -6.48 11.72
C ALA A 116 10.40 -7.23 12.05
N ALA A 117 10.75 -7.41 13.33
CA ALA A 117 12.03 -8.03 13.71
C ALA A 117 12.08 -9.55 13.47
N ASP A 118 10.93 -10.22 13.31
CA ASP A 118 10.88 -11.64 12.95
C ASP A 118 11.08 -11.87 11.42
N LEU A 119 10.94 -10.82 10.60
CA LEU A 119 11.09 -10.86 9.12
C LEU A 119 12.47 -10.41 8.63
N MET A 120 13.30 -9.79 9.49
CA MET A 120 14.44 -8.97 9.04
C MET A 120 15.75 -9.29 9.78
N ASP A 121 16.89 -8.98 9.14
CA ASP A 121 18.18 -9.07 9.82
C ASP A 121 18.38 -7.93 10.85
N ALA A 122 19.23 -8.15 11.85
CA ALA A 122 19.40 -7.21 12.95
C ALA A 122 19.97 -5.83 12.53
N ALA A 123 20.57 -5.70 11.34
CA ALA A 123 21.00 -4.42 10.79
C ALA A 123 19.82 -3.67 10.16
N SER A 124 18.91 -4.39 9.51
CA SER A 124 17.69 -3.87 8.89
C SER A 124 16.65 -3.46 9.94
N VAL A 125 16.48 -4.25 11.00
CA VAL A 125 15.68 -3.84 12.19
C VAL A 125 16.23 -2.56 12.82
N ALA A 126 17.57 -2.41 12.89
CA ALA A 126 18.20 -1.20 13.40
C ALA A 126 18.00 0.02 12.48
N LYS A 127 18.01 -0.16 11.14
CA LYS A 127 17.62 0.88 10.17
C LYS A 127 16.15 1.29 10.36
N LEU A 128 15.23 0.32 10.42
CA LEU A 128 13.80 0.55 10.61
C LEU A 128 13.53 1.35 11.88
N TYR A 129 14.13 0.95 13.01
CA TYR A 129 14.05 1.69 14.26
C TYR A 129 14.56 3.14 14.13
N LEU A 130 15.68 3.38 13.44
CA LEU A 130 16.21 4.72 13.26
C LEU A 130 15.29 5.62 12.41
N MET A 131 14.59 5.05 11.42
CA MET A 131 13.57 5.73 10.62
C MET A 131 12.29 6.00 11.45
N VAL A 132 11.71 4.97 12.04
CA VAL A 132 10.46 5.00 12.84
C VAL A 132 10.57 5.90 14.08
N ARG A 133 11.77 6.04 14.66
CA ARG A 133 12.04 6.94 15.80
C ARG A 133 12.02 8.43 15.42
N ASP A 134 12.37 8.76 14.18
CA ASP A 134 12.80 10.12 13.77
C ASP A 134 12.39 10.40 12.32
N MET A 135 11.09 10.21 12.05
CA MET A 135 10.56 10.16 10.68
C MET A 135 10.79 11.46 9.91
N ASP A 136 10.78 12.62 10.57
CA ASP A 136 11.05 13.91 9.92
C ASP A 136 12.50 14.03 9.44
N ALA A 137 13.47 13.57 10.24
CA ALA A 137 14.87 13.53 9.82
C ALA A 137 15.10 12.48 8.71
N ALA A 138 14.34 11.38 8.72
CA ALA A 138 14.38 10.36 7.68
C ALA A 138 13.77 10.87 6.36
N LYS A 139 12.63 11.57 6.40
CA LYS A 139 12.02 12.30 5.27
C LYS A 139 12.99 13.34 4.69
N GLU A 140 13.64 14.15 5.53
CA GLU A 140 14.64 15.13 5.08
C GLU A 140 15.86 14.47 4.41
N ALA A 141 16.33 13.34 4.94
CA ALA A 141 17.44 12.58 4.35
C ALA A 141 17.08 11.96 3.00
N PHE A 142 15.89 11.37 2.87
CA PHE A 142 15.38 10.81 1.61
C PHE A 142 15.19 11.88 0.54
N LEU A 143 14.59 13.04 0.89
CA LEU A 143 14.44 14.18 -0.02
C LEU A 143 15.81 14.70 -0.53
N LYS A 144 16.86 14.68 0.29
CA LYS A 144 18.24 15.01 -0.13
C LYS A 144 18.84 13.95 -1.06
N GLN A 145 18.56 12.67 -0.82
CA GLN A 145 19.00 11.59 -1.71
C GLN A 145 18.33 11.69 -3.09
N LEU A 146 17.05 12.07 -3.12
CA LEU A 146 16.28 12.30 -4.35
C LEU A 146 16.69 13.57 -5.11
N SER A 147 17.11 14.64 -4.41
CA SER A 147 17.57 15.88 -5.05
C SER A 147 18.97 15.77 -5.67
N GLY A 148 19.71 14.70 -5.38
CA GLY A 148 20.96 14.35 -6.05
C GLY A 148 22.22 15.00 -5.47
N GLU A 149 22.18 15.52 -4.24
CA GLU A 149 23.42 15.86 -3.53
C GLU A 149 24.20 14.59 -3.12
N PRO A 150 25.55 14.57 -3.17
CA PRO A 150 26.32 13.35 -2.93
C PRO A 150 26.25 12.87 -1.47
N GLU A 151 26.09 11.55 -1.29
CA GLU A 151 26.05 10.89 0.02
C GLU A 151 27.29 11.20 0.88
N LEU A 152 27.06 11.63 2.13
CA LEU A 152 28.09 11.58 3.18
C LEU A 152 28.09 10.18 3.82
N THR A 153 28.74 9.23 3.14
CA THR A 153 28.97 7.89 3.68
C THR A 153 29.94 7.90 4.87
N PRO A 154 29.61 7.25 6.00
CA PRO A 154 30.60 6.63 6.88
C PRO A 154 30.77 5.16 6.47
N CYS A 155 31.99 4.77 6.11
CA CYS A 155 32.29 3.47 5.50
C CYS A 155 32.17 2.29 6.47
N ILE A 156 32.01 1.08 5.92
CA ILE A 156 32.99 -0.02 6.10
C ILE A 156 32.88 -1.00 4.92
N GLU A 157 34.01 -1.32 4.30
CA GLU A 157 34.14 -2.43 3.34
C GLU A 157 34.35 -3.74 4.11
N VAL A 158 33.66 -4.81 3.71
CA VAL A 158 34.10 -6.19 4.00
C VAL A 158 34.04 -6.99 2.70
N ILE A 159 35.15 -7.65 2.38
CA ILE A 159 35.37 -8.37 1.12
C ILE A 159 34.90 -9.83 1.26
N MET A 160 34.36 -10.39 0.17
CA MET A 160 33.88 -11.79 0.08
C MET A 160 34.99 -12.83 0.33
N PRO A 161 34.63 -14.12 0.48
CA PRO A 161 34.87 -14.99 -0.68
C PRO A 161 33.78 -16.05 -1.00
N ASP A 162 33.78 -16.44 -2.28
CA ASP A 162 33.13 -17.60 -2.92
C ASP A 162 33.47 -18.97 -2.29
N GLN A 163 32.61 -19.99 -2.48
CA GLN A 163 32.99 -21.41 -2.79
C GLN A 163 31.76 -22.28 -3.23
N ALA A 164 31.46 -22.28 -4.53
CA ALA A 164 31.19 -23.44 -5.43
C ALA A 164 30.39 -24.75 -5.03
N GLN A 165 29.45 -25.16 -5.92
CA GLN A 165 29.09 -26.54 -6.39
C GLN A 165 28.33 -27.53 -5.44
N GLN A 166 27.52 -28.55 -5.84
CA GLN A 166 26.87 -29.10 -7.09
C GLN A 166 25.89 -30.27 -6.70
N ALA A 167 25.03 -30.94 -7.52
CA ALA A 167 24.54 -30.87 -8.92
C ALA A 167 23.30 -31.81 -9.17
N ALA A 168 22.58 -31.58 -10.29
CA ALA A 168 21.87 -32.53 -11.20
C ALA A 168 20.65 -33.41 -10.76
N ALA A 169 19.46 -33.07 -11.29
CA ALA A 169 18.69 -33.72 -12.39
C ALA A 169 18.63 -35.29 -12.51
N PRO A 170 17.54 -35.91 -13.06
CA PRO A 170 16.70 -35.43 -14.19
C PRO A 170 15.17 -35.66 -14.09
N ALA A 171 14.44 -35.33 -15.18
CA ALA A 171 12.97 -35.30 -15.32
C ALA A 171 12.40 -36.36 -16.31
N VAL A 172 11.06 -36.40 -16.45
CA VAL A 172 10.30 -37.08 -17.53
C VAL A 172 9.04 -36.24 -17.85
N GLU A 173 8.58 -36.24 -19.11
CA GLU A 173 7.42 -35.51 -19.66
C GLU A 173 6.18 -36.44 -19.83
N GLU A 174 5.02 -35.88 -20.22
CA GLU A 174 4.09 -36.31 -21.31
C GLU A 174 2.61 -35.91 -21.02
N GLU A 175 1.75 -35.90 -22.06
CA GLU A 175 0.57 -35.03 -22.20
C GLU A 175 -0.82 -35.66 -21.84
N ALA A 176 -1.89 -34.87 -22.05
CA ALA A 176 -3.31 -35.17 -21.75
C ALA A 176 -4.01 -36.12 -22.76
N PRO A 177 -5.33 -36.36 -22.60
CA PRO A 177 -6.30 -35.66 -23.47
C PRO A 177 -7.66 -35.28 -22.80
N ALA A 178 -8.52 -34.57 -23.55
CA ALA A 178 -9.83 -34.00 -23.15
C ALA A 178 -11.07 -34.81 -23.64
N GLU A 179 -12.30 -34.34 -23.35
CA GLU A 179 -13.57 -34.93 -23.86
C GLU A 179 -14.70 -33.87 -24.10
N GLU A 180 -15.80 -34.28 -24.76
CA GLU A 180 -16.79 -33.48 -25.55
C GLU A 180 -18.27 -33.69 -25.04
N GLU A 181 -19.32 -32.85 -25.19
CA GLU A 181 -19.60 -31.52 -25.80
C GLU A 181 -20.91 -30.90 -25.19
N ALA A 182 -21.06 -29.56 -25.14
CA ALA A 182 -22.34 -28.79 -25.25
C ALA A 182 -23.45 -28.86 -24.15
N PRO A 183 -24.50 -27.99 -24.20
CA PRO A 183 -24.49 -26.53 -24.42
C PRO A 183 -25.38 -25.74 -23.42
N VAL A 184 -24.95 -24.54 -23.02
CA VAL A 184 -25.74 -23.56 -22.24
C VAL A 184 -25.69 -22.20 -22.97
N GLU A 185 -26.53 -21.23 -22.58
CA GLU A 185 -26.20 -19.82 -22.84
C GLU A 185 -24.86 -19.49 -22.21
N ASP A 186 -24.08 -18.61 -22.83
CA ASP A 186 -22.68 -18.36 -22.46
C ASP A 186 -22.59 -17.48 -21.21
N VAL A 187 -22.89 -18.10 -20.06
CA VAL A 187 -22.91 -17.46 -18.73
C VAL A 187 -21.52 -16.95 -18.36
N GLU A 188 -20.47 -17.69 -18.74
CA GLU A 188 -19.07 -17.29 -18.61
C GLU A 188 -18.80 -15.99 -19.39
N ALA A 189 -19.19 -15.89 -20.66
CA ALA A 189 -19.07 -14.63 -21.41
C ALA A 189 -19.91 -13.48 -20.82
N VAL A 190 -21.11 -13.75 -20.26
CA VAL A 190 -21.92 -12.71 -19.59
C VAL A 190 -21.27 -12.21 -18.30
N ILE A 191 -20.64 -13.10 -17.53
CA ILE A 191 -19.84 -12.74 -16.35
C ILE A 191 -18.60 -11.94 -16.78
N MET A 192 -17.93 -12.38 -17.84
CA MET A 192 -16.75 -11.72 -18.41
C MET A 192 -17.05 -10.32 -18.91
N ASP A 193 -18.15 -10.13 -19.64
CA ASP A 193 -18.62 -8.82 -20.10
C ASP A 193 -18.93 -7.89 -18.92
N SER A 194 -19.53 -8.41 -17.83
CA SER A 194 -19.86 -7.62 -16.63
C SER A 194 -18.60 -7.14 -15.90
N ALA A 195 -17.67 -8.05 -15.60
CA ALA A 195 -16.41 -7.72 -14.94
C ALA A 195 -15.51 -6.82 -15.81
N THR A 196 -15.42 -7.12 -17.11
CA THR A 196 -14.64 -6.29 -18.06
C THR A 196 -15.24 -4.89 -18.20
N ALA A 197 -16.57 -4.76 -18.23
CA ALA A 197 -17.22 -3.45 -18.27
C ALA A 197 -17.02 -2.64 -16.98
N PHE A 198 -16.93 -3.29 -15.82
CA PHE A 198 -16.56 -2.65 -14.56
C PHE A 198 -15.12 -2.12 -14.59
N LEU A 199 -14.14 -2.97 -14.95
CA LEU A 199 -12.72 -2.58 -14.99
C LEU A 199 -12.43 -1.52 -16.07
N GLN A 200 -13.05 -1.63 -17.25
CA GLN A 200 -12.93 -0.59 -18.28
C GLN A 200 -13.52 0.75 -17.81
N LYS A 201 -14.58 0.75 -16.99
CA LYS A 201 -15.11 1.99 -16.39
C LYS A 201 -14.18 2.60 -15.36
N ILE A 202 -13.42 1.79 -14.62
CA ILE A 202 -12.35 2.28 -13.74
C ILE A 202 -11.23 2.92 -14.57
N ALA A 203 -10.77 2.28 -15.67
CA ALA A 203 -9.80 2.85 -16.60
C ALA A 203 -10.29 4.14 -17.29
N ASP A 204 -11.58 4.20 -17.67
CA ASP A 204 -12.26 5.39 -18.20
C ASP A 204 -12.54 6.46 -17.11
N LYS A 205 -12.24 6.17 -15.84
CA LYS A 205 -12.45 7.01 -14.64
C LYS A 205 -13.93 7.33 -14.32
N ASP A 206 -14.83 6.52 -14.86
CA ASP A 206 -16.28 6.53 -14.63
C ASP A 206 -16.64 5.72 -13.37
N ILE A 207 -16.15 6.16 -12.21
CA ILE A 207 -16.27 5.44 -10.93
C ILE A 207 -17.74 5.27 -10.51
N ASP A 208 -18.54 6.34 -10.64
CA ASP A 208 -19.99 6.29 -10.40
C ASP A 208 -20.71 5.33 -11.38
N GLY A 209 -20.15 5.15 -12.59
CA GLY A 209 -20.59 4.17 -13.57
C GLY A 209 -20.18 2.74 -13.21
N ALA A 210 -18.94 2.54 -12.75
CA ALA A 210 -18.38 1.22 -12.40
C ALA A 210 -19.17 0.59 -11.26
N LEU A 211 -19.47 1.37 -10.20
CA LEU A 211 -20.18 0.89 -9.01
C LEU A 211 -21.63 0.42 -9.25
N ASN A 212 -22.17 0.56 -10.46
CA ASN A 212 -23.45 -0.09 -10.83
C ASN A 212 -23.31 -1.60 -11.06
N ALA A 213 -22.09 -2.12 -11.23
CA ALA A 213 -21.79 -3.55 -11.34
C ALA A 213 -21.36 -4.17 -9.99
N VAL A 214 -21.20 -3.37 -8.93
CA VAL A 214 -20.80 -3.82 -7.59
C VAL A 214 -22.05 -4.04 -6.73
N SER A 215 -22.11 -5.14 -5.98
CA SER A 215 -23.20 -5.44 -5.05
C SER A 215 -23.35 -4.38 -3.96
N GLU A 216 -24.58 -4.15 -3.48
CA GLU A 216 -24.80 -3.35 -2.26
C GLU A 216 -24.29 -4.08 -1.00
N ASP A 217 -24.18 -5.43 -1.05
CA ASP A 217 -23.61 -6.28 0.00
C ASP A 217 -22.10 -6.56 -0.24
N PHE A 218 -21.39 -5.73 -1.03
CA PHE A 218 -19.93 -5.80 -1.20
C PHE A 218 -19.20 -5.47 0.11
N GLU A 219 -18.34 -6.39 0.55
CA GLU A 219 -17.51 -6.28 1.76
C GLU A 219 -16.13 -6.91 1.49
N HIS A 220 -15.07 -6.08 1.44
CA HIS A 220 -13.70 -6.53 1.26
C HIS A 220 -12.86 -6.28 2.52
N TYR A 221 -11.99 -7.24 2.88
CA TYR A 221 -11.24 -7.19 4.15
C TYR A 221 -10.25 -6.02 4.25
N GLU A 222 -9.76 -5.49 3.11
CA GLU A 222 -8.89 -4.30 3.05
C GLU A 222 -9.60 -3.00 2.65
N TYR A 223 -10.71 -3.07 1.90
CA TYR A 223 -11.34 -1.89 1.28
C TYR A 223 -12.73 -1.58 1.86
N GLY A 224 -13.19 -2.38 2.82
CA GLY A 224 -14.48 -2.19 3.49
C GLY A 224 -15.66 -2.37 2.55
N SER A 225 -16.67 -1.53 2.75
CA SER A 225 -17.92 -1.52 2.00
C SER A 225 -17.80 -0.90 0.60
N LYS A 226 -18.88 -1.00 -0.19
CA LYS A 226 -19.03 -0.29 -1.47
C LYS A 226 -18.75 1.22 -1.42
N GLU A 227 -19.07 1.90 -0.31
CA GLU A 227 -18.80 3.34 -0.13
C GLU A 227 -17.30 3.63 0.11
N GLU A 228 -16.59 2.70 0.73
CA GLU A 228 -15.15 2.79 0.99
C GLU A 228 -14.34 2.40 -0.26
N LEU A 229 -14.75 1.36 -1.00
CA LEU A 229 -14.26 1.07 -2.35
C LEU A 229 -14.41 2.27 -3.29
N LYS A 230 -15.56 2.97 -3.26
CA LYS A 230 -15.75 4.21 -4.03
C LYS A 230 -14.69 5.25 -3.68
N SER A 231 -14.47 5.46 -2.38
CA SER A 231 -13.55 6.47 -1.87
C SER A 231 -12.11 6.16 -2.31
N PHE A 232 -11.69 4.90 -2.19
CA PHE A 232 -10.42 4.40 -2.71
C PHE A 232 -10.25 4.63 -4.23
N LEU A 233 -11.28 4.34 -5.02
CA LEU A 233 -11.23 4.52 -6.48
C LEU A 233 -11.24 6.00 -6.91
N ASP A 234 -11.94 6.88 -6.21
CA ASP A 234 -11.87 8.33 -6.45
C ASP A 234 -10.52 8.92 -5.97
N GLU A 235 -9.88 8.37 -4.94
CA GLU A 235 -8.51 8.72 -4.54
C GLU A 235 -7.46 8.24 -5.57
N ALA A 236 -7.57 7.00 -6.07
CA ALA A 236 -6.73 6.49 -7.16
C ALA A 236 -6.87 7.32 -8.44
N LYS A 237 -8.08 7.82 -8.72
CA LYS A 237 -8.37 8.74 -9.83
C LYS A 237 -7.78 10.13 -9.65
N LEU A 238 -7.78 10.68 -8.42
CA LEU A 238 -7.22 11.99 -8.10
C LEU A 238 -5.68 12.00 -8.06
N SER A 239 -5.09 10.91 -7.59
CA SER A 239 -3.64 10.68 -7.56
C SER A 239 -3.05 10.23 -8.90
N GLY A 240 -3.90 9.97 -9.90
CA GLY A 240 -3.51 9.59 -11.25
C GLY A 240 -3.17 8.11 -11.44
N PHE A 241 -3.38 7.25 -10.43
CA PHE A 241 -3.19 5.79 -10.56
C PHE A 241 -4.06 5.17 -11.65
N LEU A 242 -5.17 5.82 -12.02
CA LEU A 242 -6.02 5.42 -13.14
C LEU A 242 -5.62 6.06 -14.49
N ASP A 243 -4.45 6.69 -14.60
CA ASP A 243 -3.92 7.26 -15.85
C ASP A 243 -3.29 6.16 -16.73
N ASP A 244 -3.68 6.13 -18.01
CA ASP A 244 -3.23 5.18 -19.04
C ASP A 244 -3.31 3.69 -18.65
N VAL A 245 -4.23 3.35 -17.72
CA VAL A 245 -4.52 1.98 -17.29
C VAL A 245 -5.09 1.13 -18.42
N LYS A 246 -4.55 -0.08 -18.58
CA LYS A 246 -4.93 -1.09 -19.56
C LYS A 246 -5.29 -2.40 -18.85
N VAL A 247 -6.56 -2.78 -18.94
CA VAL A 247 -7.05 -4.10 -18.54
C VAL A 247 -6.57 -5.15 -19.57
N VAL A 248 -6.15 -6.31 -19.08
CA VAL A 248 -5.64 -7.46 -19.86
C VAL A 248 -6.34 -8.72 -19.37
N THR A 249 -6.91 -9.45 -20.33
CA THR A 249 -7.78 -10.62 -20.06
C THR A 249 -7.50 -11.75 -21.06
N ASP A 250 -6.32 -11.75 -21.67
CA ASP A 250 -5.92 -12.71 -22.70
C ASP A 250 -5.74 -14.15 -22.15
N ASP A 251 -5.59 -14.29 -20.83
CA ASP A 251 -5.39 -15.54 -20.08
C ASP A 251 -6.32 -15.71 -18.86
N THR A 252 -7.37 -14.89 -18.72
CA THR A 252 -8.36 -15.02 -17.63
C THR A 252 -9.16 -16.31 -17.75
N GLU A 253 -9.14 -17.13 -16.68
CA GLU A 253 -10.04 -18.26 -16.49
C GLU A 253 -11.25 -17.85 -15.63
N ILE A 254 -12.39 -18.52 -15.82
CA ILE A 254 -13.61 -18.33 -15.01
C ILE A 254 -13.97 -19.65 -14.33
N THR A 255 -14.03 -19.62 -13.00
CA THR A 255 -14.53 -20.73 -12.18
C THR A 255 -15.95 -20.41 -11.73
N LEU A 256 -16.92 -21.24 -12.11
CA LEU A 256 -18.35 -21.07 -11.79
C LEU A 256 -18.84 -22.17 -10.84
N ASP A 257 -19.43 -21.78 -9.70
CA ASP A 257 -20.07 -22.68 -8.71
C ASP A 257 -21.50 -22.20 -8.38
N ASP A 258 -22.48 -22.76 -9.10
CA ASP A 258 -23.93 -22.46 -9.09
C ASP A 258 -24.34 -20.96 -9.20
N GLU A 259 -24.18 -20.18 -8.14
CA GLU A 259 -24.58 -18.76 -8.03
C GLU A 259 -23.40 -17.81 -7.73
N GLU A 260 -22.17 -18.35 -7.68
CA GLU A 260 -20.90 -17.64 -7.45
C GLU A 260 -19.94 -17.91 -8.62
N ALA A 261 -19.16 -16.90 -9.02
CA ALA A 261 -18.18 -17.01 -10.10
C ALA A 261 -16.92 -16.20 -9.80
N VAL A 262 -15.76 -16.79 -10.03
CA VAL A 262 -14.44 -16.20 -9.78
C VAL A 262 -13.69 -16.07 -11.10
N LEU A 263 -13.19 -14.87 -11.40
CA LEU A 263 -12.38 -14.56 -12.57
C LEU A 263 -10.93 -14.32 -12.16
N TYR A 264 -9.99 -15.13 -12.68
CA TYR A 264 -8.56 -15.02 -12.38
C TYR A 264 -7.72 -15.72 -13.47
N PRO A 265 -6.53 -15.22 -13.83
CA PRO A 265 -6.00 -13.89 -13.53
C PRO A 265 -6.72 -12.80 -14.35
N VAL A 266 -6.91 -11.62 -13.79
CA VAL A 266 -7.27 -10.42 -14.57
C VAL A 266 -6.19 -9.37 -14.41
N ASP A 267 -5.27 -9.32 -15.37
CA ASP A 267 -4.13 -8.42 -15.31
C ASP A 267 -4.51 -6.96 -15.62
N ILE A 268 -3.89 -6.03 -14.91
CA ILE A 268 -4.03 -4.59 -15.14
C ILE A 268 -2.64 -3.95 -15.20
N GLU A 269 -2.28 -3.50 -16.39
CA GLU A 269 -1.08 -2.68 -16.62
C GLU A 269 -1.40 -1.20 -16.36
N GLY A 270 -0.50 -0.48 -15.69
CA GLY A 270 -0.57 0.97 -15.49
C GLY A 270 0.81 1.57 -15.26
N PHE A 271 0.89 2.86 -14.89
CA PHE A 271 2.20 3.45 -14.55
C PHE A 271 2.84 2.78 -13.32
N PHE A 272 2.00 2.21 -12.44
CA PHE A 272 2.39 1.50 -11.22
C PHE A 272 3.07 0.15 -11.47
N GLY A 273 2.95 -0.43 -12.68
CA GLY A 273 3.46 -1.77 -13.00
C GLY A 273 2.38 -2.62 -13.66
N SER A 274 2.38 -3.92 -13.35
CA SER A 274 1.27 -4.83 -13.63
C SER A 274 0.80 -5.41 -12.30
N ILE A 275 -0.50 -5.36 -12.05
CA ILE A 275 -1.17 -6.05 -10.94
C ILE A 275 -2.08 -7.13 -11.53
N THR A 276 -2.40 -8.16 -10.76
CA THR A 276 -3.33 -9.23 -11.14
C THR A 276 -4.51 -9.22 -10.19
N LEU A 277 -5.74 -9.18 -10.70
CA LEU A 277 -6.95 -9.27 -9.88
C LEU A 277 -7.52 -10.69 -9.86
N GLU A 278 -8.09 -11.06 -8.71
CA GLU A 278 -9.21 -12.01 -8.64
C GLU A 278 -10.50 -11.20 -8.47
N VAL A 279 -11.51 -11.44 -9.29
CA VAL A 279 -12.82 -10.77 -9.19
C VAL A 279 -13.88 -11.82 -8.87
N THR A 280 -14.55 -11.69 -7.73
CA THR A 280 -15.65 -12.59 -7.34
C THR A 280 -16.99 -11.91 -7.60
N CYS A 281 -17.78 -12.54 -8.47
CA CYS A 281 -19.13 -12.16 -8.84
C CYS A 281 -20.16 -13.12 -8.22
N LYS A 282 -21.34 -12.61 -7.85
CA LYS A 282 -22.50 -13.41 -7.44
C LYS A 282 -23.76 -13.03 -8.20
N LYS A 283 -24.67 -13.99 -8.31
CA LYS A 283 -25.91 -13.83 -9.07
C LYS A 283 -27.01 -13.17 -8.23
N GLU A 284 -27.32 -11.92 -8.54
CA GLU A 284 -28.38 -11.15 -7.89
C GLU A 284 -29.59 -11.03 -8.82
N GLY A 285 -30.46 -12.06 -8.76
CA GLY A 285 -31.62 -12.18 -9.62
C GLY A 285 -31.22 -12.53 -11.07
N ASP A 286 -31.39 -11.58 -11.98
CA ASP A 286 -31.04 -11.72 -13.39
C ASP A 286 -29.64 -11.16 -13.73
N ASN A 287 -28.95 -10.51 -12.78
CA ASN A 287 -27.64 -9.88 -12.98
C ASN A 287 -26.51 -10.65 -12.28
N TRP A 288 -25.27 -10.46 -12.75
CA TRP A 288 -24.04 -10.83 -12.03
C TRP A 288 -23.36 -9.58 -11.47
N MET A 289 -23.20 -9.53 -10.16
CA MET A 289 -22.73 -8.39 -9.39
C MET A 289 -21.41 -8.74 -8.68
N ILE A 290 -20.44 -7.82 -8.68
CA ILE A 290 -19.15 -8.01 -8.02
C ILE A 290 -19.33 -7.89 -6.50
N THR A 291 -18.88 -8.90 -5.75
CA THR A 291 -18.98 -8.98 -4.28
C THR A 291 -17.61 -9.00 -3.58
N SER A 292 -16.54 -9.40 -4.26
CA SER A 292 -15.15 -9.22 -3.82
C SER A 292 -14.26 -8.87 -5.01
N MET A 293 -13.13 -8.21 -4.73
CA MET A 293 -12.08 -7.93 -5.70
C MET A 293 -10.75 -7.86 -4.95
N ASP A 294 -9.95 -8.90 -5.12
CA ASP A 294 -8.73 -9.14 -4.38
C ASP A 294 -7.52 -8.85 -5.30
N VAL A 295 -6.52 -8.14 -4.79
CA VAL A 295 -5.41 -7.59 -5.60
C VAL A 295 -4.11 -8.32 -5.31
N PHE A 296 -3.53 -8.94 -6.33
CA PHE A 296 -2.28 -9.71 -6.26
C PHE A 296 -1.17 -9.01 -7.07
N GLY A 297 0.06 -9.12 -6.59
CA GLY A 297 1.25 -8.60 -7.29
C GLY A 297 1.42 -7.08 -7.25
N ILE A 298 2.16 -6.59 -6.26
CA ILE A 298 3.06 -5.43 -6.34
C ILE A 298 4.35 -5.84 -5.63
#